data_AF-A0A925G925-F1
#
_entry.id   AF-A0A925G925-F1
#
_cell.length_a   1.000
_cell.length_b   1.000
_cell.length_c   1.000
_cell.angle_alpha   90.00
_cell.angle_beta   90.00
_cell.angle_gamma   90.00
#
_symmetry.space_group_name_H-M   'P 1'
#
loop_
_entity.id
_entity.type
_entity.pdbx_description
1 polymer ?
#
loop_
_entity_poly.entity_id
_entity_poly.type
_entity_poly.pdbx_seq_one_letter_code
_entity_poly.pdbx_strand_id
1 'polypeptide(L)'
;MVYILTDTQTAYIISWLKQRGINDKQLLQELTDHLALITEANLNEGYAFDTAFKNAAEKFQHKELLHLAATRGSFYAHPRFLNKTFLIVFGVSSVAVFATGVYLRYHHLPLRRLAQFAGAISFGYFFLPLLLLYFLTEYANKTKYVFGFMCLFAAFHSAMGWYMHWGIAKTISMLTVITTLLWVITYVFIPFYSSLKLNKSKLKINF
;
A
#
# COMPACT_ATOMS: atom_id res chain seq x y z
N MET A 1 11.76 30.40 -19.00
CA MET A 1 10.43 30.66 -18.42
C MET A 1 9.76 29.32 -18.20
N VAL A 2 8.94 29.18 -17.15
CA VAL A 2 8.09 27.99 -16.96
C VAL A 2 6.73 28.36 -17.54
N TYR A 3 6.35 27.79 -18.66
CA TYR A 3 4.99 27.92 -19.20
C TYR A 3 3.99 27.27 -18.24
N ILE A 4 2.88 27.96 -17.98
CA ILE A 4 1.75 27.43 -17.22
C ILE A 4 0.56 27.37 -18.19
N LEU A 5 -0.10 26.22 -18.27
CA LEU A 5 -1.27 26.06 -19.12
C LEU A 5 -2.43 26.95 -18.66
N THR A 6 -3.19 27.46 -19.64
CA THR A 6 -4.45 28.17 -19.37
C THR A 6 -5.56 27.20 -18.95
N ASP A 7 -6.56 27.70 -18.22
CA ASP A 7 -7.72 26.90 -17.81
C ASP A 7 -8.42 26.22 -19.00
N THR A 8 -8.47 26.89 -20.14
CA THR A 8 -9.01 26.35 -21.40
C THR A 8 -8.19 25.17 -21.93
N GLN A 9 -6.86 25.24 -21.86
CA GLN A 9 -5.97 24.18 -22.31
C GLN A 9 -6.00 22.97 -21.35
N THR A 10 -6.10 23.24 -20.05
CA THR A 10 -6.28 22.21 -19.02
C THR A 10 -7.63 21.50 -19.20
N ALA A 11 -8.71 22.26 -19.45
CA ALA A 11 -10.02 21.69 -19.76
C ALA A 11 -10.00 20.81 -21.03
N TYR A 12 -9.24 21.21 -22.05
CA TYR A 12 -9.03 20.42 -23.26
C TYR A 12 -8.37 19.07 -22.93
N ILE A 13 -7.27 19.06 -22.15
CA ILE A 13 -6.59 17.84 -21.70
C ILE A 13 -7.56 16.92 -20.94
N ILE A 14 -8.32 17.46 -19.99
CA ILE A 14 -9.30 16.70 -19.21
C ILE A 14 -10.36 16.08 -20.12
N SER A 15 -10.88 16.84 -21.09
CA SER A 15 -11.87 16.35 -22.05
C SER A 15 -11.33 15.21 -22.91
N TRP A 16 -10.08 15.32 -23.35
CA TRP A 16 -9.39 14.31 -24.17
C TRP A 16 -9.16 13.00 -23.42
N LEU A 17 -8.86 13.07 -22.12
CA LEU A 17 -8.73 11.91 -21.23
C LEU A 17 -10.10 11.24 -20.97
N LYS A 18 -11.15 12.03 -20.69
CA LYS A 18 -12.52 11.52 -20.50
C LYS A 18 -13.06 10.80 -21.73
N GLN A 19 -12.82 11.35 -22.94
CA GLN A 19 -13.19 10.70 -24.21
C GLN A 19 -12.54 9.33 -24.40
N ARG A 20 -11.43 9.05 -23.69
CA ARG A 20 -10.73 7.75 -23.68
C ARG A 20 -11.16 6.82 -22.54
N GLY A 21 -12.27 7.14 -21.86
CA GLY A 21 -12.87 6.30 -20.82
C GLY A 21 -12.28 6.50 -19.42
N ILE A 22 -11.46 7.53 -19.20
CA ILE A 22 -10.89 7.84 -17.89
C ILE A 22 -11.92 8.63 -17.07
N ASN A 23 -12.64 7.92 -16.20
CA ASN A 23 -13.72 8.48 -15.38
C ASN A 23 -13.41 8.53 -13.87
N ASP A 24 -12.37 7.81 -13.42
CA ASP A 24 -11.92 7.86 -12.02
C ASP A 24 -11.31 9.23 -11.70
N LYS A 25 -11.84 9.91 -10.68
CA LYS A 25 -11.48 11.31 -10.37
C LYS A 25 -10.00 11.47 -10.03
N GLN A 26 -9.44 10.54 -9.26
CA GLN A 26 -8.05 10.60 -8.83
C GLN A 26 -7.10 10.32 -10.01
N LEU A 27 -7.36 9.26 -10.78
CA LEU A 27 -6.58 8.98 -12.00
C LEU A 27 -6.68 10.11 -13.02
N LEU A 28 -7.88 10.66 -13.22
CA LEU A 28 -8.08 11.77 -14.15
C LEU A 28 -7.18 12.95 -13.76
N GLN A 29 -7.09 13.26 -12.47
CA GLN A 29 -6.22 14.32 -11.96
C GLN A 29 -4.74 13.99 -12.18
N GLU A 30 -4.28 12.80 -11.76
CA GLU A 30 -2.88 12.38 -11.92
C GLU A 30 -2.42 12.37 -13.39
N LEU A 31 -3.26 11.88 -14.31
CA LEU A 31 -2.94 11.86 -15.74
C LEU A 31 -3.02 13.25 -16.37
N THR A 32 -3.92 14.11 -15.89
CA THR A 32 -4.00 15.51 -16.32
C THR A 32 -2.72 16.24 -15.94
N ASP A 33 -2.27 16.12 -14.69
CA ASP A 33 -1.06 16.79 -14.20
C ASP A 33 0.19 16.33 -14.95
N HIS A 34 0.30 15.04 -15.23
CA HIS A 34 1.44 14.50 -15.97
C HIS A 34 1.43 14.91 -17.45
N LEU A 35 0.25 14.92 -18.11
CA LEU A 35 0.15 15.35 -19.50
C LEU A 35 0.35 16.88 -19.63
N ALA A 36 -0.12 17.64 -18.65
CA ALA A 36 0.13 19.07 -18.53
C ALA A 36 1.63 19.37 -18.46
N LEU A 37 2.37 18.71 -17.57
CA LEU A 37 3.81 18.90 -17.40
C LEU A 37 4.59 18.66 -18.70
N ILE A 38 4.26 17.61 -19.46
CA ILE A 38 4.93 17.32 -20.74
C ILE A 38 4.55 18.36 -21.79
N THR A 39 3.30 18.80 -21.80
CA THR A 39 2.82 19.84 -22.74
C THR A 39 3.51 21.17 -22.45
N GLU A 40 3.64 21.56 -21.18
CA GLU A 40 4.36 22.75 -20.74
C GLU A 40 5.85 22.70 -21.11
N ALA A 41 6.48 21.53 -21.00
CA ALA A 41 7.86 21.34 -21.44
C ALA A 41 8.01 21.61 -22.95
N ASN A 42 7.11 21.08 -23.78
CA ASN A 42 7.12 21.35 -25.22
C ASN A 42 6.78 22.84 -25.53
N LEU A 43 5.87 23.48 -24.79
CA LEU A 43 5.60 24.91 -24.96
C LEU A 43 6.84 25.77 -24.66
N ASN A 44 7.64 25.38 -23.66
CA ASN A 44 8.91 26.04 -23.34
C ASN A 44 9.97 25.90 -24.46
N GLU A 45 9.85 24.88 -25.30
CA GLU A 45 10.69 24.69 -26.50
C GLU A 45 10.22 25.52 -27.70
N GLY A 46 9.15 26.31 -27.55
CA GLY A 46 8.63 27.22 -28.57
C GLY A 46 7.57 26.64 -29.50
N TYR A 47 7.05 25.44 -29.21
CA TYR A 47 5.96 24.85 -29.99
C TYR A 47 4.63 25.55 -29.70
N ALA A 48 3.74 25.63 -30.70
CA ALA A 48 2.34 25.99 -30.49
C ALA A 48 1.61 24.91 -29.69
N PHE A 49 0.52 25.27 -28.98
CA PHE A 49 -0.21 24.36 -28.09
C PHE A 49 -0.63 23.06 -28.77
N ASP A 50 -1.20 23.10 -29.98
CA ASP A 50 -1.66 21.90 -30.68
C ASP A 50 -0.51 20.92 -30.94
N THR A 51 0.64 21.43 -31.37
CA THR A 51 1.85 20.64 -31.60
C THR A 51 2.45 20.13 -30.28
N ALA A 52 2.52 20.98 -29.27
CA ALA A 52 3.03 20.65 -27.94
C ALA A 52 2.19 19.54 -27.28
N PHE A 53 0.86 19.65 -27.37
CA PHE A 53 -0.09 18.67 -26.86
C PHE A 53 -0.03 17.37 -27.64
N LYS A 54 0.02 17.42 -28.99
CA LYS A 54 0.13 16.22 -29.82
C LYS A 54 1.39 15.43 -29.50
N ASN A 55 2.54 16.12 -29.40
CA ASN A 55 3.82 15.52 -29.02
C ASN A 55 3.77 14.94 -27.60
N ALA A 56 3.12 15.64 -26.67
CA ALA A 56 2.92 15.15 -25.30
C ALA A 56 2.04 13.88 -25.28
N ALA A 57 0.93 13.88 -26.02
CA ALA A 57 0.01 12.77 -26.12
C ALA A 57 0.66 11.53 -26.78
N GLU A 58 1.47 11.71 -27.82
CA GLU A 58 2.24 10.63 -28.44
C GLU A 58 3.27 10.03 -27.47
N LYS A 59 4.06 10.88 -26.79
CA LYS A 59 4.99 10.43 -25.74
C LYS A 59 4.27 9.72 -24.58
N PHE A 60 3.07 10.18 -24.24
CA PHE A 60 2.25 9.64 -23.17
C PHE A 60 1.58 8.32 -23.55
N GLN A 61 1.26 8.09 -24.83
CA GLN A 61 0.76 6.81 -25.35
C GLN A 61 1.86 5.75 -25.46
N HIS A 62 3.10 6.15 -25.77
CA HIS A 62 4.25 5.24 -25.82
C HIS A 62 4.70 4.77 -24.45
N LYS A 63 4.49 5.58 -23.40
CA LYS A 63 4.58 5.11 -22.03
C LYS A 63 3.31 4.31 -21.73
N GLU A 64 3.43 3.06 -21.31
CA GLU A 64 2.35 2.09 -21.02
C GLU A 64 1.20 2.56 -20.09
N LEU A 65 1.20 3.81 -19.63
CA LEU A 65 0.27 4.42 -18.69
C LEU A 65 -1.18 4.44 -19.18
N LEU A 66 -1.42 4.68 -20.47
CA LEU A 66 -2.78 4.70 -21.04
C LEU A 66 -3.36 3.28 -21.17
N HIS A 67 -2.52 2.32 -21.53
CA HIS A 67 -2.88 0.90 -21.53
C HIS A 67 -3.10 0.40 -20.09
N LEU A 68 -2.28 0.79 -19.12
CA LEU A 68 -2.47 0.48 -17.69
C LEU A 68 -3.72 1.14 -17.10
N ALA A 69 -4.06 2.35 -17.53
CA ALA A 69 -5.27 3.07 -17.13
C ALA A 69 -6.55 2.45 -17.74
N ALA A 70 -6.51 2.04 -19.01
CA ALA A 70 -7.61 1.36 -19.69
C ALA A 70 -7.76 -0.11 -19.27
N THR A 71 -6.65 -0.78 -18.92
CA THR A 71 -6.60 -2.15 -18.38
C THR A 71 -6.82 -2.18 -16.86
N ARG A 72 -7.32 -1.09 -16.25
CA ARG A 72 -7.86 -1.09 -14.88
C ARG A 72 -9.10 -1.99 -14.70
N GLY A 73 -9.44 -2.84 -15.68
CA GLY A 73 -10.18 -4.08 -15.43
C GLY A 73 -9.55 -4.95 -14.33
N SER A 74 -8.23 -4.84 -14.07
CA SER A 74 -7.57 -5.55 -12.96
C SER A 74 -7.78 -4.92 -11.58
N PHE A 75 -8.20 -3.65 -11.50
CA PHE A 75 -8.50 -2.98 -10.22
C PHE A 75 -9.77 -3.53 -9.56
N TYR A 76 -10.61 -4.25 -10.31
CA TYR A 76 -11.72 -5.04 -9.79
C TYR A 76 -11.29 -6.28 -8.97
N ALA A 77 -10.00 -6.59 -8.88
CA ALA A 77 -9.50 -7.65 -8.00
C ALA A 77 -9.49 -7.25 -6.51
N HIS A 78 -9.56 -5.95 -6.19
CA HIS A 78 -9.68 -5.54 -4.80
C HIS A 78 -11.14 -5.79 -4.33
N PRO A 79 -11.37 -6.67 -3.34
CA PRO A 79 -12.73 -6.96 -2.92
C PRO A 79 -13.37 -5.71 -2.33
N ARG A 80 -14.55 -5.31 -2.81
CA ARG A 80 -15.26 -4.11 -2.31
C ARG A 80 -15.54 -4.15 -0.80
N PHE A 81 -15.54 -5.33 -0.19
CA PHE A 81 -15.70 -5.50 1.25
C PHE A 81 -14.42 -5.23 2.06
N LEU A 82 -13.24 -5.26 1.42
CA LEU A 82 -11.93 -5.21 2.07
C LEU A 82 -11.49 -3.77 2.34
N ASN A 83 -12.18 -3.09 3.26
CA ASN A 83 -11.82 -1.75 3.70
C ASN A 83 -11.20 -1.75 5.11
N LYS A 84 -10.68 -0.60 5.55
CA LYS A 84 -10.06 -0.43 6.88
C LYS A 84 -11.01 -0.83 8.02
N THR A 85 -12.27 -0.44 7.94
CA THR A 85 -13.30 -0.74 8.95
C THR A 85 -13.51 -2.24 9.07
N PHE A 86 -13.66 -2.94 7.95
CA PHE A 86 -13.78 -4.39 7.91
C PHE A 86 -12.57 -5.06 8.54
N LEU A 87 -11.35 -4.63 8.20
CA LEU A 87 -10.12 -5.21 8.77
C LEU A 87 -10.04 -5.02 10.29
N ILE A 88 -10.39 -3.83 10.80
CA ILE A 88 -10.41 -3.56 12.24
C ILE A 88 -11.41 -4.48 12.93
N VAL A 89 -12.65 -4.52 12.44
CA VAL A 89 -13.71 -5.36 13.02
C VAL A 89 -13.33 -6.83 12.96
N PHE A 90 -12.84 -7.30 11.81
CA PHE A 90 -12.44 -8.69 11.62
C PHE A 90 -11.28 -9.06 12.54
N GLY A 91 -10.19 -8.27 12.55
CA GLY A 91 -9.03 -8.52 13.41
C GLY A 91 -9.37 -8.52 14.90
N VAL A 92 -10.16 -7.53 15.37
CA VAL A 92 -10.63 -7.47 16.76
C VAL A 92 -11.51 -8.67 17.09
N SER A 93 -12.42 -9.07 16.18
CA SER A 93 -13.27 -10.23 16.38
C SER A 93 -12.48 -11.53 16.50
N SER A 94 -11.46 -11.74 15.66
CA SER A 94 -10.59 -12.93 15.73
C SER A 94 -9.86 -13.02 17.07
N VAL A 95 -9.32 -11.90 17.55
CA VAL A 95 -8.64 -11.83 18.85
C VAL A 95 -9.63 -12.04 20.00
N ALA A 96 -10.83 -11.46 19.93
CA ALA A 96 -11.87 -11.63 20.93
C ALA A 96 -12.33 -13.10 21.03
N VAL A 97 -12.48 -13.80 19.91
CA VAL A 97 -12.80 -15.24 19.87
C VAL A 97 -11.66 -16.06 20.50
N PHE A 98 -10.40 -15.75 20.18
CA PHE A 98 -9.25 -16.40 20.81
C PHE A 98 -9.22 -16.17 22.32
N ALA A 99 -9.38 -14.92 22.77
CA ALA A 99 -9.41 -14.53 24.17
C ALA A 99 -10.57 -15.19 24.93
N THR A 100 -11.74 -15.30 24.31
CA THR A 100 -12.87 -16.07 24.84
C THR A 100 -12.46 -17.53 25.06
N GLY A 101 -11.78 -18.14 24.10
CA GLY A 101 -11.25 -19.49 24.27
C GLY A 101 -10.24 -19.62 25.42
N VAL A 102 -9.38 -18.63 25.65
CA VAL A 102 -8.48 -18.57 26.82
C VAL A 102 -9.28 -18.48 28.13
N TYR A 103 -10.29 -17.62 28.19
CA TYR A 103 -11.19 -17.50 29.33
C TYR A 103 -11.92 -18.82 29.64
N LEU A 104 -12.50 -19.46 28.60
CA LEU A 104 -13.15 -20.77 28.74
C LEU A 104 -12.18 -21.85 29.23
N ARG A 105 -10.90 -21.79 28.83
CA ARG A 105 -9.87 -22.71 29.33
C ARG A 105 -9.60 -22.51 30.83
N TYR A 106 -9.54 -21.26 31.28
CA TYR A 106 -9.32 -20.93 32.69
C TYR A 106 -10.47 -21.43 33.58
N HIS A 107 -11.72 -21.30 33.11
CA HIS A 107 -12.91 -21.77 33.84
C HIS A 107 -13.29 -23.24 33.57
N HIS A 108 -12.43 -24.00 32.88
CA HIS A 108 -12.70 -25.40 32.51
C HIS A 108 -13.99 -25.63 31.71
N LEU A 109 -14.51 -24.60 31.06
CA LEU A 109 -15.76 -24.65 30.29
C LEU A 109 -15.59 -25.46 28.99
N PRO A 110 -16.71 -25.98 28.43
CA PRO A 110 -16.71 -26.62 27.11
C PRO A 110 -16.33 -25.62 26.01
N LEU A 111 -16.08 -26.11 24.79
CA LEU A 111 -15.73 -25.32 23.60
C LEU A 111 -14.40 -24.52 23.65
N ARG A 112 -13.66 -24.54 24.78
CA ARG A 112 -12.39 -23.81 24.94
C ARG A 112 -11.39 -24.01 23.79
N ARG A 113 -11.22 -25.26 23.33
CA ARG A 113 -10.29 -25.59 22.25
C ARG A 113 -10.79 -25.05 20.91
N LEU A 114 -12.09 -25.22 20.63
CA LEU A 114 -12.69 -24.74 19.40
C LEU A 114 -12.55 -23.22 19.27
N ALA A 115 -12.89 -22.47 20.33
CA ALA A 115 -12.76 -21.01 20.34
C ALA A 115 -11.29 -20.55 20.17
N GLN A 116 -10.34 -21.21 20.85
CA GLN A 116 -8.90 -20.91 20.67
C GLN A 116 -8.43 -21.17 19.24
N PHE A 117 -8.72 -22.35 18.68
CA PHE A 117 -8.29 -22.66 17.31
C PHE A 117 -8.99 -21.79 16.28
N ALA A 118 -10.30 -21.55 16.42
CA ALA A 118 -11.05 -20.69 15.51
C ALA A 118 -10.50 -19.26 15.52
N GLY A 119 -10.24 -18.68 16.70
CA GLY A 119 -9.66 -17.34 16.82
C GLY A 119 -8.24 -17.27 16.25
N ALA A 120 -7.38 -18.25 16.56
CA ALA A 120 -6.01 -18.29 16.05
C ALA A 120 -5.96 -18.46 14.53
N ILE A 121 -6.76 -19.38 13.97
CA ILE A 121 -6.85 -19.59 12.51
C ILE A 121 -7.42 -18.35 11.82
N SER A 122 -8.52 -17.79 12.36
CA SER A 122 -9.12 -16.55 11.85
C SER A 122 -8.10 -15.41 11.80
N PHE A 123 -7.32 -15.22 12.87
CA PHE A 123 -6.32 -14.16 12.93
C PHE A 123 -5.12 -14.43 12.00
N GLY A 124 -4.50 -15.60 12.11
CA GLY A 124 -3.26 -15.91 11.42
C GLY A 124 -3.43 -16.13 9.92
N TYR A 125 -4.48 -16.86 9.53
CA TYR A 125 -4.63 -17.38 8.16
C TYR A 125 -5.71 -16.68 7.35
N PHE A 126 -6.56 -15.86 7.97
CA PHE A 126 -7.53 -15.03 7.25
C PHE A 126 -7.20 -13.54 7.41
N PHE A 127 -7.11 -13.02 8.64
CA PHE A 127 -6.89 -11.60 8.87
C PHE A 127 -5.53 -11.12 8.35
N LEU A 128 -4.41 -11.78 8.70
CA LEU A 128 -3.09 -11.33 8.24
C LEU A 128 -2.93 -11.33 6.70
N PRO A 129 -3.36 -12.37 5.96
CA PRO A 129 -3.32 -12.32 4.49
C PRO A 129 -4.23 -11.23 3.90
N LEU A 130 -5.42 -11.01 4.47
CA LEU A 130 -6.32 -9.93 4.04
C LEU A 130 -5.72 -8.55 4.32
N LEU A 131 -5.02 -8.39 5.45
CA LEU A 131 -4.29 -7.17 5.79
C LEU A 131 -3.14 -6.91 4.80
N LEU A 132 -2.40 -7.96 4.42
CA LEU A 132 -1.38 -7.84 3.37
C LEU A 132 -2.00 -7.42 2.04
N LEU A 133 -3.08 -8.08 1.61
CA LEU A 133 -3.77 -7.75 0.36
C LEU A 133 -4.25 -6.29 0.34
N TYR A 134 -4.77 -5.81 1.46
CA TYR A 134 -5.14 -4.40 1.62
C TYR A 134 -3.94 -3.46 1.46
N PHE A 135 -2.81 -3.74 2.11
CA PHE A 135 -1.63 -2.89 1.98
C PHE A 135 -0.98 -2.96 0.60
N LEU A 136 -1.02 -4.13 -0.05
CA LEU A 136 -0.55 -4.32 -1.42
C LEU A 136 -1.44 -3.66 -2.47
N THR A 137 -2.63 -3.19 -2.11
CA THR A 137 -3.49 -2.41 -3.01
C THR A 137 -3.37 -0.93 -2.70
N GLU A 138 -3.35 -0.55 -1.42
CA GLU A 138 -3.34 0.85 -0.99
C GLU A 138 -2.00 1.59 -1.21
N TYR A 139 -0.85 0.94 -1.00
CA TYR A 139 0.42 1.67 -0.86
C TYR A 139 1.47 1.31 -1.91
N ALA A 140 2.20 2.29 -2.44
CA ALA A 140 3.19 2.07 -3.52
C ALA A 140 4.36 1.14 -3.15
N ASN A 141 4.91 1.24 -1.93
CA ASN A 141 6.06 0.43 -1.50
C ASN A 141 5.63 -0.99 -1.08
N LYS A 142 5.35 -1.85 -2.05
CA LYS A 142 4.88 -3.22 -1.82
C LYS A 142 5.88 -4.06 -1.01
N THR A 143 7.17 -3.93 -1.27
CA THR A 143 8.24 -4.68 -0.59
C THR A 143 8.22 -4.48 0.93
N LYS A 144 8.01 -3.25 1.40
CA LYS A 144 7.85 -2.94 2.83
C LYS A 144 6.75 -3.78 3.48
N TYR A 145 5.60 -3.90 2.83
CA TYR A 145 4.44 -4.59 3.38
C TYR A 145 4.54 -6.10 3.27
N VAL A 146 5.16 -6.64 2.21
CA VAL A 146 5.46 -8.08 2.11
C VAL A 146 6.40 -8.50 3.24
N PHE A 147 7.51 -7.78 3.44
CA PHE A 147 8.43 -8.11 4.54
C PHE A 147 7.78 -7.89 5.91
N GLY A 148 6.96 -6.85 6.07
CA GLY A 148 6.21 -6.62 7.31
C GLY A 148 5.24 -7.76 7.61
N PHE A 149 4.53 -8.27 6.60
CA PHE A 149 3.68 -9.46 6.74
C PHE A 149 4.50 -10.68 7.14
N MET A 150 5.65 -10.93 6.51
CA MET A 150 6.52 -12.06 6.90
C MET A 150 6.92 -11.97 8.37
N CYS A 151 7.26 -10.78 8.88
CA CYS A 151 7.59 -10.56 10.28
C CYS A 151 6.38 -10.85 11.20
N LEU A 152 5.20 -10.30 10.87
CA LEU A 152 3.97 -10.52 11.65
C LEU A 152 3.54 -11.99 11.65
N PHE A 153 3.64 -12.66 10.51
CA PHE A 153 3.29 -14.06 10.37
C PHE A 153 4.26 -14.98 11.13
N ALA A 154 5.57 -14.66 11.10
CA ALA A 154 6.57 -15.35 11.92
C ALA A 154 6.35 -15.12 13.43
N ALA A 155 5.98 -13.90 13.82
CA ALA A 155 5.62 -13.58 15.21
C ALA A 155 4.39 -14.35 15.68
N PHE A 156 3.35 -14.44 14.84
CA PHE A 156 2.17 -15.24 15.10
C PHE A 156 2.53 -16.72 15.33
N HIS A 157 3.35 -17.31 14.46
CA HIS A 157 3.80 -18.71 14.61
C HIS A 157 4.68 -18.93 15.83
N SER A 158 5.53 -17.95 16.17
CA SER A 158 6.34 -17.99 17.40
C SER A 158 5.46 -18.01 18.64
N ALA A 159 4.46 -17.13 18.70
CA ALA A 159 3.50 -17.06 19.81
C ALA A 159 2.67 -18.35 19.93
N MET A 160 2.17 -18.88 18.80
CA MET A 160 1.43 -20.15 18.79
C MET A 160 2.31 -21.32 19.18
N GLY A 161 3.55 -21.39 18.69
CA GLY A 161 4.51 -22.43 19.07
C GLY A 161 4.81 -22.41 20.57
N TRP A 162 4.97 -21.22 21.16
CA TRP A 162 5.12 -21.08 22.61
C TRP A 162 3.87 -21.54 23.37
N TYR A 163 2.70 -21.08 22.92
CA TYR A 163 1.42 -21.43 23.54
C TYR A 163 1.09 -22.93 23.46
N MET A 164 1.48 -23.59 22.35
CA MET A 164 1.26 -25.01 22.10
C MET A 164 2.44 -25.90 22.52
N HIS A 165 3.48 -25.33 23.12
CA HIS A 165 4.70 -26.04 23.55
C HIS A 165 5.41 -26.81 22.42
N TRP A 166 5.44 -26.25 21.21
CA TRP A 166 6.18 -26.84 20.10
C TRP A 166 7.69 -26.72 20.32
N GLY A 167 8.44 -27.81 20.10
CA GLY A 167 9.90 -27.83 20.29
C GLY A 167 10.67 -26.80 19.45
N ILE A 168 10.13 -26.45 18.28
CA ILE A 168 10.70 -25.45 17.37
C ILE A 168 10.41 -23.99 17.75
N ALA A 169 9.59 -23.73 18.78
CA ALA A 169 9.12 -22.40 19.12
C ALA A 169 10.26 -21.40 19.42
N LYS A 170 11.32 -21.86 20.11
CA LYS A 170 12.49 -21.04 20.41
C LYS A 170 13.22 -20.59 19.15
N THR A 171 13.42 -21.52 18.20
CA THR A 171 14.10 -21.25 16.93
C THR A 171 13.30 -20.24 16.09
N ILE A 172 11.99 -20.44 15.94
CA ILE A 172 11.12 -19.50 15.19
C ILE A 172 11.10 -18.13 15.87
N SER A 173 11.08 -18.09 17.20
CA SER A 173 11.13 -16.82 17.96
C SER A 173 12.42 -16.04 17.69
N MET A 174 13.57 -16.71 17.69
CA MET A 174 14.86 -16.08 17.40
C MET A 174 14.90 -15.52 15.95
N LEU A 175 14.44 -16.30 14.97
CA LEU A 175 14.36 -15.86 13.57
C LEU A 175 13.40 -14.68 13.39
N THR A 176 12.28 -14.67 14.12
CA THR A 176 11.32 -13.56 14.12
C THR A 176 11.97 -12.27 14.62
N VAL A 177 12.75 -12.33 15.70
CA VAL A 177 13.44 -11.15 16.24
C VAL A 177 14.44 -10.60 15.22
N ILE A 178 15.27 -11.47 14.64
CA ILE A 178 16.28 -11.06 13.64
C ILE A 178 15.61 -10.40 12.42
N THR A 179 14.60 -11.06 11.85
CA THR A 179 13.89 -10.54 10.66
C THR A 179 13.15 -9.24 10.94
N THR A 180 12.54 -9.11 12.13
CA THR A 180 11.88 -7.87 12.55
C THR A 180 12.88 -6.73 12.72
N LEU A 181 14.04 -6.97 13.32
CA LEU A 181 15.09 -5.95 13.46
C LEU A 181 15.58 -5.46 12.09
N LEU A 182 15.83 -6.38 11.15
CA LEU A 182 16.21 -6.02 9.78
C LEU A 182 15.13 -5.16 9.12
N TRP A 183 13.86 -5.55 9.24
CA TRP A 183 12.75 -4.77 8.68
C TRP A 183 12.66 -3.36 9.29
N VAL A 184 12.80 -3.24 10.61
CA VAL A 184 12.78 -1.93 11.30
C VAL A 184 13.96 -1.07 10.86
N ILE A 185 15.16 -1.63 10.74
CA ILE A 185 16.34 -0.89 10.28
C ILE A 185 16.12 -0.35 8.86
N THR A 186 15.70 -1.22 7.94
CA THR A 186 15.54 -0.87 6.52
C THR A 186 14.41 0.11 6.27
N TYR A 187 13.25 -0.08 6.91
CA TYR A 187 12.03 0.65 6.56
C TYR A 187 11.60 1.71 7.57
N VAL A 188 12.25 1.80 8.73
CA VAL A 188 12.00 2.84 9.75
C VAL A 188 13.25 3.69 9.96
N PHE A 189 14.38 3.11 10.39
CA PHE A 189 15.56 3.89 10.77
C PHE A 189 16.26 4.57 9.58
N ILE A 190 16.51 3.86 8.47
CA ILE A 190 17.20 4.45 7.31
C ILE A 190 16.41 5.63 6.72
N PRO A 191 15.09 5.52 6.43
CA PRO A 191 14.31 6.65 5.94
C PRO A 191 14.25 7.81 6.93
N PHE A 192 14.12 7.52 8.23
CA PHE A 192 14.11 8.52 9.29
C PHE A 192 15.41 9.32 9.33
N TYR A 193 16.56 8.65 9.35
CA TYR A 193 17.87 9.30 9.36
C TYR A 193 18.12 10.11 8.09
N SER A 194 17.73 9.59 6.92
CA SER A 194 17.81 10.31 5.64
C SER A 194 16.99 11.61 5.67
N SER A 195 15.77 11.55 6.20
CA SER A 195 14.89 12.73 6.32
C SER A 195 15.49 13.81 7.23
N LEU A 196 16.14 13.42 8.34
CA LEU A 196 16.84 14.34 9.23
C LEU A 196 18.04 15.02 8.55
N LYS A 197 18.81 14.25 7.75
CA LYS A 197 19.97 14.78 7.02
C LYS A 197 19.55 15.82 5.97
N LEU A 198 18.48 15.56 5.22
CA LEU A 198 17.94 16.49 4.23
C LEU A 198 17.43 17.79 4.86
N ASN A 199 16.83 17.71 6.04
CA ASN A 199 16.36 18.91 6.73
C ASN A 199 17.53 19.78 7.22
N LYS A 200 18.61 19.16 7.72
CA LYS A 200 19.85 19.86 8.09
C LYS A 200 20.56 20.50 6.89
N SER A 201 20.53 19.88 5.70
CA SER A 201 21.17 20.47 4.51
C SER A 201 20.38 21.67 3.99
N LYS A 202 19.04 21.66 4.03
CA LYS A 202 18.21 22.82 3.64
C LYS A 202 18.44 24.04 4.54
N LEU A 203 18.66 23.85 5.84
CA LEU A 203 18.98 24.94 6.77
C LEU A 203 20.34 25.60 6.52
N LYS A 204 21.28 24.93 5.84
CA LYS A 204 22.61 25.47 5.53
C LYS A 204 22.68 26.28 4.24
N ILE A 205 21.69 26.16 3.34
CA ILE A 205 21.72 26.79 2.00
C ILE A 205 20.96 28.13 2.00
N ASN A 206 20.25 28.47 3.08
CA ASN A 206 19.50 29.72 3.25
C ASN A 206 20.30 30.81 4.00
N PHE A 207 21.62 30.85 3.83
CA PHE A 207 22.48 31.95 4.32
C PHE A 207 23.19 32.61 3.15
#